data_AF-A0A841E7Y5-F1
#
_entry.id   AF-A0A841E7Y5-F1
#
_cell.length_a   1.000
_cell.length_b   1.000
_cell.length_c   1.000
_cell.angle_alpha   90.00
_cell.angle_beta   90.00
_cell.angle_gamma   90.00
#
_symmetry.space_group_name_H-M   'P 1'
#
loop_
_entity.id
_entity.type
_entity.pdbx_description
1 polymer ?
#
loop_
_entity_poly.entity_id
_entity_poly.type
_entity_poly.pdbx_seq_one_letter_code
_entity_poly.pdbx_strand_id
1 'polypeptide(L)'
;MSLGYLSEVERGQKEASSELLSSICGALGVPLSQVLRDVADQLALAELQEAALLSGSVPAESVPSPERLGIDPVPDRVPDVVEMVGV
;
A
#
# COMPACT_ATOMS: atom_id res chain seq x y z
N MET A 1 -30.41 -17.32 -15.21
CA MET A 1 -29.98 -15.93 -14.96
C MET A 1 -28.97 -15.56 -16.03
N SER A 2 -29.16 -14.45 -16.74
CA SER A 2 -28.35 -14.11 -17.94
C SER A 2 -27.01 -13.46 -17.55
N LEU A 3 -25.93 -13.82 -18.26
CA LEU A 3 -24.58 -13.24 -18.10
C LEU A 3 -24.56 -11.70 -18.22
N GLY A 4 -25.47 -11.13 -19.01
CA GLY A 4 -25.58 -9.67 -19.17
C GLY A 4 -25.92 -8.92 -17.87
N TYR A 5 -26.79 -9.47 -17.03
CA TYR A 5 -27.17 -8.84 -15.76
C TYR A 5 -26.00 -8.85 -14.77
N LEU A 6 -25.24 -9.96 -14.72
CA LEU A 6 -24.04 -10.05 -13.89
C LEU A 6 -22.94 -9.08 -14.37
N SER A 7 -22.77 -8.95 -15.68
CA SER A 7 -21.80 -8.04 -16.29
C SER A 7 -22.15 -6.55 -16.06
N GLU A 8 -23.41 -6.21 -15.85
CA GLU A 8 -23.83 -4.85 -15.45
C GLU A 8 -23.60 -4.60 -13.96
N VAL A 9 -23.80 -5.61 -13.12
CA VAL A 9 -23.52 -5.57 -11.67
C VAL A 9 -22.02 -5.42 -11.40
N GLU A 10 -21.17 -6.18 -12.09
CA GLU A 10 -19.70 -6.08 -11.98
C GLU A 10 -19.18 -4.68 -12.37
N ARG A 11 -19.91 -3.97 -13.23
CA ARG A 11 -19.60 -2.59 -13.65
C ARG A 11 -20.24 -1.52 -12.76
N GLY A 12 -20.90 -1.90 -11.67
CA GLY A 12 -21.56 -0.99 -10.73
C GLY A 12 -22.80 -0.28 -11.29
N GLN A 13 -23.35 -0.74 -12.41
CA GLN A 13 -24.50 -0.09 -13.07
C GLN A 13 -25.85 -0.58 -12.54
N LYS A 14 -25.87 -1.72 -11.85
CA LYS A 14 -27.08 -2.27 -11.23
C LYS A 14 -26.77 -2.74 -9.82
N GLU A 15 -27.70 -2.48 -8.91
CA GLU A 15 -27.67 -3.04 -7.56
C GLU A 15 -28.03 -4.54 -7.66
N ALA A 16 -27.16 -5.39 -7.12
CA ALA A 16 -27.50 -6.79 -6.94
C ALA A 16 -28.68 -6.87 -5.96
N SER A 17 -29.81 -7.42 -6.42
CA SER A 17 -30.92 -7.74 -5.51
C SER A 17 -30.40 -8.61 -4.36
N SER A 18 -30.82 -8.35 -3.12
CA SER A 18 -30.48 -9.18 -1.96
C SER A 18 -30.84 -10.66 -2.18
N GLU A 19 -31.84 -10.95 -3.00
CA GLU A 19 -32.20 -12.31 -3.43
C GLU A 19 -31.13 -12.96 -4.32
N LEU A 20 -30.48 -12.18 -5.19
CA LEU A 20 -29.40 -12.63 -6.07
C LEU A 20 -28.16 -12.98 -5.26
N LEU A 21 -27.76 -12.11 -4.33
CA LEU A 21 -26.61 -12.37 -3.45
C LEU A 21 -26.83 -13.64 -2.63
N SER A 22 -28.03 -13.82 -2.08
CA SER A 22 -28.42 -15.04 -1.37
C SER A 22 -28.36 -16.28 -2.27
N SER A 23 -28.84 -16.18 -3.52
CA SER A 23 -28.83 -17.29 -4.49
C SER A 23 -27.41 -17.70 -4.89
N ILE A 24 -26.51 -16.73 -5.10
CA ILE A 24 -25.10 -17.00 -5.40
C ILE A 24 -24.41 -17.66 -4.19
N CYS A 25 -24.58 -17.10 -2.99
CA CYS A 25 -24.02 -17.67 -1.77
C CYS A 25 -24.50 -19.11 -1.54
N GLY A 26 -25.80 -19.36 -1.78
CA GLY A 26 -26.38 -20.71 -1.74
C GLY A 26 -25.77 -21.66 -2.75
N ALA A 27 -25.54 -21.22 -4.00
CA ALA A 27 -24.90 -22.04 -5.04
C ALA A 27 -23.42 -22.35 -4.74
N LEU A 28 -22.72 -21.42 -4.09
CA LEU A 28 -21.31 -21.56 -3.68
C LEU A 28 -21.14 -22.27 -2.33
N GLY A 29 -22.22 -22.56 -1.61
CA GLY A 29 -22.19 -23.23 -0.31
C GLY A 29 -21.58 -22.39 0.81
N VAL A 30 -21.58 -21.06 0.67
CA VAL A 30 -21.03 -20.12 1.66
C VAL A 30 -22.14 -19.35 2.38
N PRO A 31 -22.06 -19.15 3.71
CA PRO A 31 -23.05 -18.34 4.43
C PRO A 31 -22.98 -16.87 4.02
N LEU A 32 -24.14 -16.27 3.70
CA LEU A 32 -24.24 -14.84 3.34
C LEU A 32 -23.69 -13.92 4.44
N SER A 33 -23.90 -14.27 5.71
CA SER A 33 -23.38 -13.51 6.86
C SER A 33 -21.85 -13.46 6.93
N GLN A 34 -21.17 -14.52 6.46
CA GLN A 34 -19.72 -14.54 6.39
C GLN A 34 -19.23 -13.59 5.30
N VAL A 35 -19.81 -13.69 4.09
CA VAL A 35 -19.44 -12.83 2.96
C VAL A 35 -19.64 -11.36 3.30
N LEU A 36 -20.77 -11.00 3.91
CA LEU A 36 -21.04 -9.62 4.31
C LEU A 36 -20.07 -9.10 5.38
N ARG A 37 -19.63 -9.97 6.31
CA ARG A 37 -18.60 -9.62 7.30
C ARG A 37 -17.27 -9.34 6.62
N ASP A 38 -16.83 -10.22 5.73
CA ASP A 38 -15.56 -10.06 5.02
C ASP A 38 -15.53 -8.78 4.17
N VAL A 39 -16.65 -8.46 3.51
CA VAL A 39 -16.81 -7.21 2.75
C VAL A 39 -16.80 -5.99 3.67
N ALA A 40 -17.47 -6.05 4.83
CA ALA A 40 -17.46 -4.95 5.80
C ALA A 40 -16.06 -4.70 6.36
N ASP A 41 -15.30 -5.76 6.66
CA ASP A 41 -13.93 -5.65 7.15
C ASP A 41 -13.01 -5.03 6.09
N GLN A 42 -13.14 -5.43 4.83
CA GLN A 42 -12.39 -4.83 3.71
C GLN A 42 -12.76 -3.36 3.47
N LEU A 43 -14.05 -3.03 3.56
CA LEU A 43 -14.52 -1.66 3.40
C LEU A 43 -13.99 -0.77 4.52
N ALA A 44 -14.04 -1.22 5.77
CA ALA A 44 -13.47 -0.49 6.90
C ALA A 44 -11.96 -0.21 6.72
N LEU A 45 -11.20 -1.18 6.19
CA LEU A 45 -9.79 -0.97 5.87
C LEU A 45 -9.59 0.07 4.76
N ALA A 46 -10.42 0.05 3.72
CA ALA A 46 -10.36 1.03 2.65
C ALA A 46 -10.70 2.44 3.14
N GLU A 47 -11.72 2.59 4.00
CA GLU A 47 -12.12 3.86 4.61
C GLU A 47 -10.99 4.43 5.49
N LEU A 48 -10.29 3.59 6.25
CA LEU A 48 -9.14 4.02 7.06
C LEU A 48 -7.97 4.50 6.18
N GLN A 49 -7.71 3.83 5.06
CA GLN A 49 -6.67 4.24 4.11
C GLN A 49 -7.02 5.59 3.46
N GLU A 50 -8.27 5.76 3.04
CA GLU A 50 -8.77 7.02 2.48
C GLU A 50 -8.67 8.15 3.51
N ALA A 51 -9.07 7.89 4.76
CA ALA A 51 -8.94 8.85 5.85
C ALA A 51 -7.47 9.23 6.14
N ALA A 52 -6.54 8.29 6.07
CA ALA A 52 -5.11 8.55 6.25
C ALA A 52 -4.52 9.42 5.13
N LEU A 53 -4.92 9.18 3.88
CA LEU A 53 -4.55 10.01 2.73
C LEU A 53 -5.09 11.44 2.86
N LEU A 54 -6.34 11.59 3.30
CA LEU A 54 -6.97 12.89 3.53
C LEU A 54 -6.38 13.63 4.74
N SER A 55 -5.96 12.89 5.76
CA SER A 55 -5.34 13.42 6.98
C SER A 55 -3.86 13.78 6.81
N GLY A 56 -3.24 13.53 5.65
CA GLY A 56 -1.85 13.90 5.35
C GLY A 56 -0.80 13.18 6.21
N SER A 57 -1.17 12.15 6.97
CA SER A 57 -0.25 11.38 7.79
C SER A 57 0.35 10.24 6.96
N VAL A 58 1.31 10.59 6.10
CA VAL A 58 2.33 9.62 5.72
C VAL A 58 2.97 9.12 7.02
N PRO A 59 2.98 7.80 7.31
CA PRO A 59 3.80 7.28 8.38
C PRO A 59 5.22 7.71 8.03
N ALA A 60 5.79 8.59 8.85
CA ALA A 60 7.19 8.94 8.71
C ALA A 60 7.97 7.66 8.94
N GLU A 61 8.30 6.96 7.85
CA GLU A 61 9.37 5.98 7.82
C GLU A 61 10.58 6.74 8.35
N SER A 62 10.86 6.50 9.63
CA SER A 62 11.92 7.16 10.36
C SER A 62 13.17 6.54 9.81
N VAL A 63 13.65 7.09 8.70
CA VAL A 63 14.96 6.75 8.14
C VAL A 63 15.93 6.90 9.31
N PRO A 64 16.52 5.81 9.83
CA PRO A 64 17.53 5.96 10.86
C PRO A 64 18.67 6.74 10.19
N SER A 65 18.89 7.96 10.66
CA SER A 65 20.04 8.77 10.26
C SER A 65 21.27 7.89 10.34
N PRO A 66 22.05 7.70 9.25
CA PRO A 66 23.31 6.99 9.37
C PRO A 66 24.17 7.83 10.31
N GLU A 67 24.36 7.31 11.53
CA GLU A 67 25.37 7.80 12.45
C GLU A 67 26.67 7.88 11.63
N ARG A 68 27.14 9.10 11.43
CA ARG A 68 28.38 9.35 10.69
C ARG A 68 29.50 8.70 11.49
N LEU A 69 29.85 7.46 11.14
CA LEU A 69 31.06 6.80 11.60
C LEU A 69 32.20 7.79 11.33
N GLY A 70 32.86 8.25 12.40
CA GLY A 70 33.83 9.34 12.36
C GLY A 70 35.02 9.04 11.47
N ILE A 71 34.88 9.32 10.17
CA ILE A 71 35.99 9.44 9.24
C ILE A 71 36.44 10.89 9.36
N ASP A 72 37.53 11.12 10.08
CA ASP A 72 38.19 12.42 10.09
C ASP A 72 38.50 12.83 8.63
N PRO A 73 38.27 14.09 8.23
CA PRO A 73 38.58 14.53 6.88
C PRO A 73 40.07 14.38 6.63
N VAL A 74 40.43 13.62 5.59
CA VAL A 74 41.80 13.53 5.09
C VAL A 74 42.26 14.95 4.73
N PRO A 75 43.39 15.44 5.25
CA PRO A 75 43.89 16.75 4.90
C PRO A 75 44.20 16.81 3.40
N ASP A 76 43.68 17.85 2.74
CA ASP A 76 43.72 18.09 1.28
C ASP A 76 45.12 18.43 0.72
N ARG A 77 46.18 18.09 1.45
CA ARG A 77 47.56 18.28 0.99
C ARG A 77 48.09 16.99 0.40
N VAL A 78 48.09 16.91 -0.92
CA VAL A 78 49.09 16.10 -1.63
C VAL A 78 50.46 16.76 -1.38
N PRO A 79 51.46 16.04 -0.85
CA PRO A 79 52.82 16.57 -0.81
C PRO A 79 53.30 16.80 -2.25
N ASP A 80 53.82 17.99 -2.53
CA ASP A 80 54.42 18.31 -3.82
C ASP A 80 55.61 17.36 -4.07
N VAL A 81 55.64 16.74 -5.26
CA VAL A 81 56.70 15.80 -5.69
C VAL A 81 58.10 16.44 -5.67
N VAL A 82 58.17 17.76 -5.55
CA VAL A 82 59.42 18.53 -5.56
C VAL A 82 60.26 18.35 -4.27
N GLU A 83 59.68 17.81 -3.18
CA GLU A 83 60.44 17.46 -1.96
C GLU A 83 60.82 15.96 -1.86
N MET A 84 60.77 15.20 -2.96
CA MET A 84 61.27 13.81 -2.98
C MET A 84 62.38 13.56 -4.02
N VAL A 85 62.81 14.60 -4.75
CA VAL A 85 64.00 14.56 -5.61
C VAL A 85 64.76 15.87 -5.42
N GLY A 86 65.78 15.85 -4.56
CA GLY A 86 66.71 16.97 -4.44
C GLY A 86 67.44 17.19 -5.77
N VAL A 87 67.13 18.32 -6.42
CA VAL A 87 68.00 19.09 -7.31
C VAL A 87 67.66 20.57 -7.12
#